data_AF-A0A934BRJ9-F1
#
_entry.id   AF-A0A934BRJ9-F1
#
_cell.length_a   1.000
_cell.length_b   1.000
_cell.length_c   1.000
_cell.angle_alpha   90.00
_cell.angle_beta   90.00
_cell.angle_gamma   90.00
#
_symmetry.space_group_name_H-M   'P 1'
#
loop_
_entity.id
_entity.type
_entity.pdbx_description
1 polymer ?
#
loop_
_entity_poly.entity_id
_entity_poly.type
_entity_poly.pdbx_seq_one_letter_code
_entity_poly.pdbx_strand_id
1 'polypeptide(L)'
;MNPAEAATNPMLGVLIFALGGLAGAVFYLPFKKVANWAWESYWAVYAVFGLLVVPWALAFATSPNVCKVLGAAPSGEFWYCYACGAMWGVGGLTWGLMIRYLGVGLGLALGCGICSAAGTLVPKILKGEFGQLFEPGAGIASFVGVLVSLAGIVMVGMAGMSKEKELPEEEKKKAVAEYDFKKGILAAVFSGLMSSGMGWGLVGGPTMQKLAETTVPVTTTTWSGIPVLVVVLLGGFTVNFLWCLFLNVKNKTTGDYLKSGAPLAGNFLFAAIAGAIWCSQFICFKTGEPAMGKTAYVGWALLMASAIMFSTLIGIFIGEWKGTSGKTRRLLAIGLVLLLLSAVVSGYSGSLK
;
A
#
# COMPACT_ATOMS: atom_id res chain seq x y z
N MET A 1 -8.76 13.03 33.32
CA MET A 1 -8.41 13.08 31.89
C MET A 1 -7.14 12.26 31.71
N ASN A 2 -7.18 11.23 30.86
CA ASN A 2 -6.00 10.41 30.60
C ASN A 2 -5.02 11.24 29.74
N PRO A 3 -3.74 11.41 30.11
CA PRO A 3 -2.80 12.26 29.37
C PRO A 3 -2.65 11.88 27.89
N ALA A 4 -2.98 10.63 27.54
CA ALA A 4 -2.99 10.13 26.16
C ALA A 4 -4.08 10.72 25.26
N GLU A 5 -5.22 11.19 25.81
CA GLU A 5 -6.30 11.80 25.01
C GLU A 5 -6.04 13.27 24.65
N ALA A 6 -5.04 13.91 25.26
CA ALA A 6 -4.65 15.30 24.96
C ALA A 6 -3.61 15.43 23.82
N ALA A 7 -3.10 14.31 23.28
CA ALA A 7 -1.96 14.28 22.35
C ALA A 7 -2.27 13.79 20.93
N THR A 8 -3.52 13.43 20.61
CA THR A 8 -3.92 12.96 19.28
C THR A 8 -4.29 14.13 18.37
N ASN A 9 -3.72 14.17 17.16
CA ASN A 9 -4.10 15.10 16.09
C ASN A 9 -4.50 14.31 14.83
N PRO A 10 -5.79 13.95 14.69
CA PRO A 10 -6.26 13.14 13.58
C PRO A 10 -6.04 13.79 12.21
N MET A 11 -6.12 15.12 12.11
CA MET A 11 -5.82 15.82 10.86
C MET A 11 -4.36 15.64 10.45
N LEU A 12 -3.43 15.70 11.41
CA LEU A 12 -2.03 15.37 11.15
C LEU A 12 -1.87 13.91 10.71
N GLY A 13 -2.56 12.96 11.36
CA GLY A 13 -2.57 11.56 10.96
C GLY A 13 -3.04 11.35 9.52
N VAL A 14 -4.16 11.97 9.13
CA VAL A 14 -4.67 11.95 7.75
C VAL A 14 -3.67 12.55 6.76
N LEU A 15 -3.04 13.68 7.09
CA LEU A 15 -2.02 14.30 6.24
C LEU A 15 -0.81 13.38 6.06
N ILE A 16 -0.35 12.72 7.12
CA ILE A 16 0.75 11.75 7.03
C ILE A 16 0.35 10.56 6.15
N PHE A 17 -0.86 10.01 6.30
CA PHE A 17 -1.34 8.95 5.42
C PHE A 17 -1.47 9.40 3.98
N ALA A 18 -1.90 10.63 3.73
CA ALA A 18 -1.96 11.20 2.39
C ALA A 18 -0.56 11.30 1.76
N LEU A 19 0.45 11.75 2.52
CA LEU A 19 1.85 11.76 2.07
C LEU A 19 2.37 10.34 1.80
N GLY A 20 1.99 9.37 2.62
CA GLY A 20 2.27 7.96 2.38
C GLY A 20 1.65 7.48 1.07
N GLY A 21 0.39 7.83 0.81
CA GLY A 21 -0.29 7.53 -0.44
C GLY A 21 0.37 8.19 -1.64
N LEU A 22 0.83 9.43 -1.52
CA LEU A 22 1.62 10.10 -2.56
C LEU A 22 2.90 9.32 -2.87
N ALA A 23 3.65 8.91 -1.83
CA ALA A 23 4.83 8.07 -2.00
C ALA A 23 4.50 6.77 -2.75
N GLY A 24 3.39 6.12 -2.37
CA GLY A 24 2.81 4.97 -3.07
C GLY A 24 2.38 5.22 -4.51
N ALA A 25 2.03 6.46 -4.85
CA ALA A 25 1.65 6.84 -6.21
C ALA A 25 2.86 7.20 -7.09
N VAL A 26 3.99 7.60 -6.51
CA VAL A 26 5.17 8.06 -7.26
C VAL A 26 6.32 7.05 -7.30
N PHE A 27 6.31 6.01 -6.47
CA PHE A 27 7.45 5.07 -6.34
C PHE A 27 7.87 4.40 -7.65
N TYR A 28 6.97 4.26 -8.63
CA TYR A 28 7.27 3.63 -9.91
C TYR A 28 7.96 4.58 -10.90
N LEU A 29 7.92 5.90 -10.67
CA LEU A 29 8.50 6.89 -11.59
C LEU A 29 10.02 6.72 -11.79
N PRO A 30 10.84 6.46 -10.76
CA PRO A 30 12.25 6.17 -10.93
C PRO A 30 12.54 4.97 -11.84
N PHE A 31 11.67 3.95 -11.88
CA PHE A 31 11.88 2.80 -12.77
C PHE A 31 11.91 3.19 -14.26
N LYS A 32 11.30 4.31 -14.66
CA LYS A 32 11.38 4.83 -16.03
C LYS A 32 12.81 5.23 -16.45
N LYS A 33 13.72 5.39 -15.49
CA LYS A 33 15.13 5.72 -15.72
C LYS A 33 16.04 4.49 -15.67
N VAL A 34 15.52 3.32 -15.29
CA VAL A 34 16.25 2.06 -15.38
C VAL A 34 16.32 1.66 -16.85
N ALA A 35 17.52 1.39 -17.35
CA ALA A 35 17.76 1.06 -18.75
C ALA A 35 18.44 -0.30 -18.91
N ASN A 36 18.03 -1.06 -19.91
CA ASN A 36 18.69 -2.32 -20.33
C ASN A 36 18.72 -3.45 -19.28
N TRP A 37 17.84 -3.38 -18.27
CA TRP A 37 17.61 -4.43 -17.27
C TRP A 37 16.22 -5.05 -17.44
N ALA A 38 16.13 -6.34 -17.17
CA ALA A 38 14.85 -7.03 -17.06
C ALA A 38 14.07 -6.59 -15.81
N TRP A 39 12.76 -6.85 -15.80
CA TRP A 39 11.87 -6.52 -14.69
C TRP A 39 12.35 -7.13 -13.38
N GLU A 40 12.67 -8.42 -13.39
CA GLU A 40 13.15 -9.14 -12.21
C GLU A 40 14.47 -8.60 -11.66
N SER A 41 15.30 -7.99 -12.49
CA SER A 41 16.60 -7.43 -12.11
C SER A 41 16.44 -6.16 -11.29
N TYR A 42 15.69 -5.18 -11.79
CA TYR A 42 15.45 -3.95 -11.04
C TYR A 42 14.46 -4.15 -9.89
N TRP A 43 13.50 -5.08 -10.02
CA TRP A 43 12.56 -5.39 -8.95
C TRP A 43 13.26 -6.09 -7.78
N ALA A 44 14.27 -6.92 -8.03
CA ALA A 44 15.11 -7.50 -6.97
C ALA A 44 15.84 -6.41 -6.17
N VAL A 45 16.44 -5.43 -6.85
CA VAL A 45 17.10 -4.30 -6.18
C VAL A 45 16.09 -3.47 -5.38
N TYR A 46 14.94 -3.18 -5.97
CA TYR A 46 13.82 -2.56 -5.25
C TYR A 46 13.44 -3.35 -3.98
N ALA A 47 13.32 -4.67 -4.07
CA ALA A 47 12.96 -5.52 -2.93
C ALA A 47 14.03 -5.44 -1.83
N VAL A 48 15.32 -5.55 -2.19
CA VAL A 48 16.42 -5.42 -1.24
C VAL A 48 16.40 -4.05 -0.55
N PHE A 49 16.27 -2.96 -1.30
CA PHE A 49 16.34 -1.63 -0.70
C PHE A 49 15.06 -1.25 0.05
N GLY A 50 13.90 -1.42 -0.57
CA GLY A 50 12.61 -0.98 -0.02
C GLY A 50 12.06 -1.89 1.07
N LEU A 51 12.35 -3.19 1.04
CA LEU A 51 11.77 -4.16 1.98
C LEU A 51 12.77 -4.64 3.05
N LEU A 52 14.07 -4.40 2.84
CA LEU A 52 15.12 -4.79 3.79
C LEU A 52 15.97 -3.60 4.24
N VAL A 53 16.75 -2.98 3.35
CA VAL A 53 17.78 -1.99 3.76
C VAL A 53 17.16 -0.75 4.42
N VAL A 54 16.21 -0.09 3.74
CA VAL A 54 15.58 1.15 4.24
C VAL A 54 14.83 0.94 5.56
N PRO A 55 13.93 -0.05 5.71
CA PRO A 55 13.20 -0.21 6.96
C PRO A 55 14.11 -0.60 8.12
N TRP A 56 15.14 -1.43 7.91
CA TRP A 56 16.10 -1.76 8.96
C TRP A 56 17.00 -0.56 9.33
N ALA A 57 17.48 0.20 8.33
CA ALA A 57 18.26 1.41 8.59
C ALA A 57 17.45 2.43 9.41
N LEU A 58 16.17 2.61 9.05
CA LEU A 58 15.26 3.45 9.82
C LEU A 58 15.02 2.91 11.24
N ALA A 59 14.84 1.60 11.38
CA ALA A 59 14.64 0.97 12.68
C ALA A 59 15.83 1.18 13.62
N PHE A 60 17.07 1.03 13.13
CA PHE A 60 18.26 1.32 13.93
C PHE A 60 18.41 2.81 14.26
N ALA A 61 17.96 3.70 13.37
CA ALA A 61 18.02 5.14 13.61
C ALA A 61 16.94 5.65 14.58
N THR A 62 15.77 5.01 14.64
CA THR A 62 14.59 5.54 15.35
C THR A 62 14.14 4.67 16.52
N SER A 63 14.49 3.39 16.53
CA SER A 63 14.13 2.42 17.55
C SER A 63 15.40 1.76 18.11
N PRO A 64 16.08 2.41 19.07
CA PRO A 64 17.38 1.94 19.58
C PRO A 64 17.28 0.60 20.33
N ASN A 65 16.06 0.18 20.68
CA ASN A 65 15.77 -1.12 21.29
C ASN A 65 15.23 -2.17 20.29
N VAL A 66 15.22 -1.92 18.98
CA VAL A 66 14.59 -2.82 17.98
C VAL A 66 15.02 -4.28 18.12
N CYS A 67 16.32 -4.57 18.29
CA CYS A 67 16.79 -5.94 18.47
C CYS A 67 16.27 -6.60 19.76
N LYS A 68 16.18 -5.84 20.85
CA LYS A 68 15.62 -6.33 22.13
C LYS A 68 14.12 -6.57 22.01
N VAL A 69 13.40 -5.66 21.33
CA VAL A 69 11.96 -5.79 21.07
C VAL A 69 11.68 -7.04 20.26
N LEU A 70 12.39 -7.26 19.16
CA LEU A 70 12.22 -8.44 18.32
C LEU A 70 12.62 -9.74 19.03
N GLY A 71 13.66 -9.70 19.88
CA GLY A 71 14.06 -10.85 20.69
C GLY A 71 13.08 -11.19 21.82
N ALA A 72 12.33 -10.21 22.33
CA ALA A 72 11.32 -10.38 23.36
C ALA A 72 9.89 -10.50 22.80
N ALA A 73 9.71 -10.36 21.49
CA ALA A 73 8.41 -10.40 20.85
C ALA A 73 7.76 -11.78 21.01
N PRO A 74 6.45 -11.86 21.30
CA PRO A 74 5.74 -13.13 21.27
C PRO A 74 5.87 -13.79 19.90
N SER A 75 6.25 -15.06 19.88
CA SER A 75 6.52 -15.80 18.63
C SER A 75 5.30 -15.80 17.68
N GLY A 76 4.10 -15.96 18.22
CA GLY A 76 2.86 -15.92 17.44
C GLY A 76 2.63 -14.56 16.76
N GLU A 77 2.95 -13.46 17.44
CA GLU A 77 2.79 -12.11 16.90
C GLU A 77 3.84 -11.83 15.81
N PHE A 78 5.09 -12.21 16.05
CA PHE A 78 6.17 -12.10 15.08
C PHE A 78 5.83 -12.86 13.77
N TRP A 79 5.47 -14.14 13.90
CA TRP A 79 5.16 -14.97 12.73
C TRP A 79 3.88 -14.56 12.02
N TYR A 80 2.89 -14.03 12.75
CA TYR A 80 1.70 -13.44 12.14
C TYR A 80 2.06 -12.26 11.24
N CYS A 81 2.81 -11.28 11.76
CA CYS A 81 3.27 -10.11 10.99
C CYS A 81 4.10 -10.53 9.77
N TYR A 82 5.02 -11.48 9.95
CA TYR A 82 5.84 -12.01 8.85
C TYR A 82 4.99 -12.70 7.79
N ALA A 83 4.07 -13.59 8.19
CA ALA A 83 3.20 -14.33 7.26
C ALA A 83 2.26 -13.39 6.49
N CYS A 84 1.72 -12.37 7.15
CA CYS A 84 0.95 -11.29 6.54
C CYS A 84 1.76 -10.52 5.48
N GLY A 85 3.03 -10.23 5.75
CA GLY A 85 3.95 -9.65 4.79
C GLY A 85 4.22 -10.56 3.58
N ALA A 86 4.47 -11.84 3.83
CA ALA A 86 4.67 -12.84 2.77
C ALA A 86 3.40 -13.01 1.91
N MET A 87 2.23 -13.03 2.55
CA MET A 87 0.93 -13.04 1.88
C MET A 87 0.77 -11.84 0.94
N TRP A 88 1.12 -10.63 1.40
CA TRP A 88 1.14 -9.45 0.55
C TRP A 88 2.11 -9.60 -0.62
N GLY A 89 3.30 -10.17 -0.40
CA GLY A 89 4.26 -10.45 -1.46
C GLY A 89 3.67 -11.34 -2.56
N VAL A 90 2.98 -12.42 -2.18
CA VAL A 90 2.27 -13.29 -3.13
C VAL A 90 1.17 -12.52 -3.88
N GLY A 91 0.38 -11.73 -3.15
CA GLY A 91 -0.66 -10.88 -3.75
C GLY A 91 -0.09 -9.93 -4.80
N GLY A 92 1.02 -9.25 -4.48
CA GLY A 92 1.72 -8.34 -5.40
C GLY A 92 2.19 -9.02 -6.68
N LEU A 93 2.71 -10.25 -6.59
CA LEU A 93 3.12 -11.03 -7.77
C LEU A 93 1.93 -11.42 -8.65
N THR A 94 0.77 -11.68 -8.06
CA THR A 94 -0.46 -12.01 -8.80
C THR A 94 -1.26 -10.79 -9.28
N TRP A 95 -0.88 -9.58 -8.87
CA TRP A 95 -1.55 -8.33 -9.24
C TRP A 95 -1.55 -8.08 -10.75
N GLY A 96 -0.49 -8.49 -11.44
CA GLY A 96 -0.42 -8.39 -12.91
C GLY A 96 -1.45 -9.30 -13.62
N LEU A 97 -1.81 -10.44 -13.03
CA LEU A 97 -2.76 -11.38 -13.64
C LEU A 97 -4.17 -10.82 -13.69
N MET A 98 -4.61 -10.10 -12.65
CA MET A 98 -5.96 -9.51 -12.67
C MET A 98 -6.06 -8.41 -13.73
N ILE A 99 -5.00 -7.61 -13.92
CA ILE A 99 -4.94 -6.57 -14.96
C ILE A 99 -4.94 -7.21 -16.34
N ARG A 100 -4.16 -8.29 -16.52
CA ARG A 100 -4.08 -9.06 -17.77
C ARG A 100 -5.44 -9.63 -18.20
N TYR A 101 -6.23 -10.15 -17.26
CA TYR A 101 -7.50 -10.79 -17.55
C TYR A 101 -8.72 -9.85 -17.55
N LEU A 102 -8.70 -8.74 -16.80
CA LEU A 102 -9.85 -7.82 -16.68
C LEU A 102 -9.64 -6.46 -17.36
N GLY A 103 -8.41 -6.13 -17.75
CA GLY A 103 -8.02 -4.75 -18.07
C GLY A 103 -7.60 -3.97 -16.83
N VAL A 104 -6.94 -2.83 -17.08
CA VAL A 104 -6.42 -1.93 -16.03
C VAL A 104 -7.57 -1.32 -15.24
N GLY A 105 -8.61 -0.86 -15.93
CA GLY A 105 -9.75 -0.20 -15.29
C GLY A 105 -10.48 -1.10 -14.27
N LEU A 106 -11.02 -2.22 -14.75
CA LEU A 106 -11.80 -3.15 -13.92
C LEU A 106 -10.91 -3.91 -12.92
N GLY A 107 -9.70 -4.31 -13.34
CA GLY A 107 -8.75 -5.00 -12.48
C GLY A 107 -8.35 -4.16 -11.27
N LEU A 108 -7.98 -2.89 -11.48
CA LEU A 108 -7.63 -1.98 -10.38
C LEU A 108 -8.84 -1.66 -9.51
N ALA A 109 -10.03 -1.47 -10.08
CA ALA A 109 -11.26 -1.21 -9.31
C ALA A 109 -11.50 -2.31 -8.26
N LEU A 110 -11.49 -3.56 -8.71
CA LEU A 110 -11.76 -4.72 -7.87
C LEU A 110 -10.59 -5.01 -6.92
N GLY A 111 -9.36 -5.08 -7.44
CA GLY A 111 -8.19 -5.39 -6.63
C GLY A 111 -7.96 -4.36 -5.51
N CYS A 112 -7.96 -3.06 -5.85
CA CYS A 112 -7.78 -1.99 -4.87
C CYS A 112 -8.98 -1.90 -3.91
N GLY A 113 -10.20 -2.04 -4.41
CA GLY A 113 -11.42 -1.99 -3.58
C GLY A 113 -11.42 -3.11 -2.53
N ILE A 114 -11.13 -4.34 -2.95
CA ILE A 114 -11.04 -5.50 -2.05
C ILE A 114 -9.87 -5.33 -1.07
N CYS A 115 -8.69 -4.91 -1.54
CA CYS A 115 -7.52 -4.69 -0.68
C CYS A 115 -7.79 -3.63 0.40
N SER A 116 -8.42 -2.52 0.01
CA SER A 116 -8.80 -1.43 0.92
C SER A 116 -9.84 -1.88 1.94
N ALA A 117 -10.93 -2.50 1.48
CA ALA A 117 -12.01 -2.97 2.35
C ALA A 117 -11.54 -4.07 3.30
N ALA A 118 -10.89 -5.12 2.78
CA ALA A 118 -10.42 -6.24 3.58
C ALA A 118 -9.31 -5.83 4.55
N GLY A 119 -8.37 -4.98 4.12
CA GLY A 119 -7.28 -4.51 4.98
C GLY A 119 -7.77 -3.68 6.16
N THR A 120 -8.89 -2.97 5.99
CA THR A 120 -9.48 -2.10 7.01
C THR A 120 -10.45 -2.85 7.92
N LEU A 121 -11.36 -3.65 7.35
CA LEU A 121 -12.49 -4.22 8.08
C LEU A 121 -12.20 -5.59 8.72
N VAL A 122 -11.39 -6.43 8.06
CA VAL A 122 -11.12 -7.79 8.55
C VAL A 122 -10.43 -7.79 9.93
N PRO A 123 -9.42 -6.96 10.21
CA PRO A 123 -8.81 -6.91 11.54
C PRO A 123 -9.82 -6.60 12.65
N LYS A 124 -10.79 -5.71 12.40
CA LYS A 124 -11.85 -5.37 13.36
C LYS A 124 -12.84 -6.51 13.58
N ILE A 125 -13.19 -7.23 12.52
CA ILE A 125 -14.04 -8.43 12.60
C ILE A 125 -13.34 -9.51 13.44
N LEU A 126 -12.07 -9.81 13.14
CA LEU A 126 -11.31 -10.85 13.85
C LEU A 126 -11.07 -10.52 15.33
N LYS A 127 -10.94 -9.24 15.68
CA LYS A 127 -10.79 -8.79 17.08
C LYS A 127 -12.13 -8.69 17.83
N GLY A 128 -13.27 -8.95 17.19
CA GLY A 128 -14.59 -8.77 17.80
C GLY A 128 -14.97 -7.30 18.02
N GLU A 129 -14.25 -6.37 17.39
CA GLU A 129 -14.39 -4.92 17.54
C GLU A 129 -15.30 -4.31 16.47
N PHE A 130 -16.01 -5.13 15.70
CA PHE A 130 -16.87 -4.65 14.61
C PHE A 130 -17.98 -3.72 15.11
N GLY A 131 -18.49 -3.94 16.33
CA GLY A 131 -19.48 -3.07 16.97
C GLY A 131 -18.99 -1.62 17.18
N GLN A 132 -17.68 -1.41 17.35
CA GLN A 132 -17.10 -0.07 17.52
C GLN A 132 -17.26 0.82 16.28
N LEU A 133 -17.49 0.22 15.10
CA LEU A 133 -17.76 0.96 13.87
C LEU A 133 -19.11 1.69 13.92
N PHE A 134 -20.02 1.27 14.81
CA PHE A 134 -21.35 1.85 14.97
C PHE A 134 -21.49 2.71 16.23
N GLU A 135 -20.39 2.94 16.95
CA GLU A 135 -20.39 3.88 18.07
C GLU A 135 -20.72 5.30 17.58
N PRO A 136 -21.68 5.99 18.21
CA PRO A 136 -22.01 7.37 17.88
C PRO A 136 -20.77 8.27 17.93
N GLY A 137 -20.73 9.27 17.03
CA GLY A 137 -19.58 10.17 16.93
C GLY A 137 -18.48 9.60 16.05
N ALA A 138 -17.31 9.30 16.63
CA ALA A 138 -16.11 8.94 15.89
C ALA A 138 -16.22 7.62 15.10
N GLY A 139 -16.92 6.61 15.64
CA GLY A 139 -17.07 5.29 15.02
C GLY A 139 -17.83 5.35 13.69
N ILE A 140 -19.06 5.88 13.73
CA ILE A 140 -19.91 6.04 12.53
C ILE A 140 -19.24 6.95 11.50
N ALA A 141 -18.69 8.09 11.91
CA ALA A 141 -18.06 9.03 10.98
C ALA A 141 -16.84 8.39 10.28
N SER A 142 -16.00 7.68 11.03
CA SER A 142 -14.86 6.92 10.49
C SER A 142 -15.32 5.85 9.49
N PHE A 143 -16.37 5.11 9.82
CA PHE A 143 -16.91 4.07 8.96
C PHE A 143 -17.53 4.62 7.68
N VAL A 144 -18.28 5.73 7.76
CA VAL A 144 -18.77 6.47 6.59
C VAL A 144 -17.59 6.91 5.71
N GLY A 145 -16.50 7.40 6.30
CA GLY A 145 -15.27 7.71 5.57
C GLY A 145 -14.74 6.52 4.76
N VAL A 146 -14.69 5.33 5.36
CA VAL A 146 -14.31 4.09 4.66
C VAL A 146 -15.25 3.80 3.49
N LEU A 147 -16.57 3.85 3.70
CA LEU A 147 -17.54 3.60 2.62
C LEU A 147 -17.43 4.60 1.46
N VAL A 148 -17.25 5.88 1.79
CA VAL A 148 -17.04 6.94 0.79
C VAL A 148 -15.75 6.70 0.00
N SER A 149 -14.68 6.25 0.67
CA SER A 149 -13.42 5.90 -0.01
C SER A 149 -13.61 4.75 -1.00
N LEU A 150 -14.34 3.70 -0.62
CA LEU A 150 -14.64 2.56 -1.48
C LEU A 150 -15.48 2.98 -2.70
N ALA A 151 -16.48 3.83 -2.49
CA ALA A 151 -17.25 4.41 -3.58
C ALA A 151 -16.34 5.22 -4.53
N GLY A 152 -15.41 6.01 -3.99
CA GLY A 152 -14.41 6.73 -4.79
C GLY A 152 -13.54 5.81 -5.64
N ILE A 153 -13.01 4.73 -5.04
CA ILE A 153 -12.20 3.72 -5.75
C ILE A 153 -12.99 3.09 -6.90
N VAL A 154 -14.24 2.71 -6.65
CA VAL A 154 -15.12 2.14 -7.68
C VAL A 154 -15.35 3.14 -8.82
N MET A 155 -15.61 4.42 -8.51
CA MET A 155 -15.84 5.45 -9.52
C MET A 155 -14.60 5.73 -10.38
N VAL A 156 -13.40 5.77 -9.78
CA VAL A 156 -12.13 5.88 -10.53
C VAL A 156 -11.90 4.65 -11.41
N GLY A 157 -12.16 3.46 -10.87
CA GLY A 157 -12.10 2.21 -11.63
C GLY A 157 -13.05 2.18 -12.83
N MET A 158 -14.30 2.62 -12.63
CA MET A 158 -15.29 2.78 -13.70
C MET A 158 -14.86 3.81 -14.75
N ALA A 159 -14.19 4.90 -14.34
CA ALA A 159 -13.59 5.84 -15.27
C ALA A 159 -12.49 5.18 -16.12
N GLY A 160 -11.64 4.36 -15.51
CA GLY A 160 -10.65 3.55 -16.22
C GLY A 160 -11.28 2.60 -17.25
N MET A 161 -12.33 1.89 -16.86
CA MET A 161 -13.08 1.02 -17.78
C MET A 161 -13.73 1.80 -18.93
N SER A 162 -14.27 2.99 -18.62
CA SER A 162 -14.88 3.87 -19.63
C SER A 162 -13.84 4.37 -20.63
N LYS A 163 -12.64 4.74 -20.15
CA LYS A 163 -11.49 5.10 -21.00
C LYS A 163 -11.05 3.94 -21.90
N GLU A 164 -10.94 2.72 -21.37
CA GLU A 164 -10.57 1.54 -22.19
C GLU A 164 -11.57 1.26 -23.31
N LYS A 165 -12.86 1.51 -23.07
CA LYS A 165 -13.91 1.39 -24.10
C LYS A 165 -13.83 2.48 -25.17
N GLU A 166 -13.09 3.56 -24.95
CA GLU A 166 -12.89 4.65 -25.90
C GLU A 166 -11.62 4.48 -26.76
N LEU A 167 -10.78 3.49 -26.46
CA LEU A 167 -9.56 3.23 -27.23
C LEU A 167 -9.87 2.77 -28.68
N PRO A 168 -8.97 3.03 -29.64
CA PRO A 168 -9.08 2.50 -31.01
C PRO A 168 -9.19 0.97 -31.02
N GLU A 169 -9.85 0.40 -32.05
CA GLU A 169 -10.05 -1.06 -32.14
C GLU A 169 -8.75 -1.87 -32.13
N GLU A 170 -7.66 -1.32 -32.66
CA GLU A 170 -6.36 -1.97 -32.69
C GLU A 170 -5.73 -2.12 -31.30
N GLU A 171 -5.87 -1.09 -30.45
CA GLU A 171 -5.43 -1.14 -29.04
C GLU A 171 -6.38 -1.99 -28.19
N LYS A 172 -7.68 -1.95 -28.47
CA LYS A 172 -8.65 -2.85 -27.85
C LYS A 172 -8.33 -4.32 -28.14
N LYS A 173 -7.98 -4.67 -29.38
CA LYS A 173 -7.62 -6.05 -29.75
C LYS A 173 -6.36 -6.53 -28.99
N LYS A 174 -5.37 -5.66 -28.78
CA LYS A 174 -4.19 -5.97 -27.94
C LYS A 174 -4.54 -6.13 -26.45
N ALA A 175 -5.44 -5.29 -25.94
CA ALA A 175 -5.90 -5.37 -24.55
C ALA A 175 -6.84 -6.57 -24.27
N VAL A 176 -7.53 -7.07 -25.30
CA VAL A 176 -8.55 -8.14 -25.19
C VAL A 176 -8.01 -9.53 -25.53
N ALA A 177 -6.79 -9.65 -26.08
CA ALA A 177 -6.20 -10.93 -26.49
C ALA A 177 -6.19 -11.99 -25.37
N GLU A 178 -6.12 -11.54 -24.12
CA GLU A 178 -6.08 -12.41 -22.93
C GLU A 178 -7.25 -12.18 -21.97
N TYR A 179 -8.26 -11.41 -22.38
CA TYR A 179 -9.38 -11.08 -21.51
C TYR A 179 -10.19 -12.34 -21.15
N ASP A 180 -10.33 -12.60 -19.86
CA ASP A 180 -11.11 -13.71 -19.31
C ASP A 180 -11.75 -13.26 -18.00
N PHE A 181 -13.05 -12.98 -18.05
CA PHE A 181 -13.76 -12.41 -16.91
C PHE A 181 -13.73 -13.34 -15.68
N LYS A 182 -13.89 -14.65 -15.85
CA LYS A 182 -13.92 -15.58 -14.70
C LYS A 182 -12.55 -15.67 -14.04
N LYS A 183 -11.49 -15.89 -14.84
CA LYS A 183 -10.12 -15.94 -14.32
C LYS A 183 -9.71 -14.60 -13.73
N GLY A 184 -10.13 -13.51 -14.36
CA GLY A 184 -9.88 -12.16 -13.92
C GLY A 184 -10.51 -11.84 -12.57
N ILE A 185 -11.79 -12.17 -12.36
CA ILE A 185 -12.44 -11.99 -11.04
C ILE A 185 -11.74 -12.84 -9.98
N LEU A 186 -11.43 -14.11 -10.28
CA LEU A 186 -10.72 -14.98 -9.33
C LEU A 186 -9.35 -14.40 -8.96
N ALA A 187 -8.60 -13.92 -9.96
CA ALA A 187 -7.32 -13.26 -9.75
C ALA A 187 -7.45 -11.95 -8.96
N ALA A 188 -8.47 -11.14 -9.24
CA ALA A 188 -8.72 -9.89 -8.51
C ALA A 188 -9.08 -10.13 -7.04
N VAL A 189 -9.93 -11.11 -6.75
CA VAL A 189 -10.30 -11.50 -5.39
C VAL A 189 -9.09 -12.05 -4.64
N PHE A 190 -8.37 -13.00 -5.25
CA PHE A 190 -7.17 -13.57 -4.64
C PHE A 190 -6.12 -12.50 -4.39
N SER A 191 -5.75 -11.74 -5.42
CA SER A 191 -4.72 -10.71 -5.33
C SER A 191 -5.11 -9.61 -4.34
N GLY A 192 -6.35 -9.13 -4.37
CA GLY A 192 -6.85 -8.09 -3.47
C GLY A 192 -6.82 -8.54 -2.00
N LEU A 193 -7.30 -9.76 -1.72
CA LEU A 193 -7.28 -10.32 -0.36
C LEU A 193 -5.84 -10.56 0.12
N MET A 194 -5.00 -11.18 -0.71
CA MET A 194 -3.61 -11.45 -0.34
C MET A 194 -2.84 -10.15 -0.10
N SER A 195 -3.06 -9.12 -0.93
CA SER A 195 -2.47 -7.79 -0.73
C SER A 195 -2.96 -7.08 0.54
N SER A 196 -4.17 -7.37 1.00
CA SER A 196 -4.65 -6.83 2.28
C SER A 196 -3.87 -7.36 3.50
N GLY A 197 -3.13 -8.45 3.32
CA GLY A 197 -2.20 -9.00 4.32
C GLY A 197 -1.20 -7.96 4.84
N MET A 198 -0.78 -6.99 4.02
CA MET A 198 0.08 -5.89 4.48
C MET A 198 -0.59 -5.07 5.58
N GLY A 199 -1.84 -4.65 5.37
CA GLY A 199 -2.61 -3.91 6.36
C GLY A 199 -2.80 -4.72 7.66
N TRP A 200 -3.12 -6.00 7.53
CA TRP A 200 -3.28 -6.90 8.68
C TRP A 200 -1.98 -7.05 9.49
N GLY A 201 -0.84 -7.22 8.81
CA GLY A 201 0.46 -7.35 9.45
C GLY A 201 0.86 -6.09 10.23
N LEU A 202 0.60 -4.91 9.67
CA LEU A 202 0.98 -3.62 10.28
C LEU A 202 0.21 -3.31 11.57
N VAL A 203 -1.03 -3.77 11.69
CA VAL A 203 -1.86 -3.66 12.90
C VAL A 203 -1.81 -4.92 13.79
N GLY A 204 -1.04 -5.91 13.35
CA GLY A 204 -0.89 -7.23 13.95
C GLY A 204 0.16 -7.31 15.05
N GLY A 205 0.92 -6.23 15.27
CA GLY A 205 2.06 -6.19 16.20
C GLY A 205 1.89 -5.35 17.48
N PRO A 206 0.75 -5.38 18.20
CA PRO A 206 0.52 -4.48 19.35
C PRO A 206 1.48 -4.74 20.52
N THR A 207 1.91 -5.98 20.76
CA THR A 207 2.85 -6.28 21.85
C THR A 207 4.26 -5.82 21.47
N MET A 208 4.69 -6.02 20.22
CA MET A 208 5.96 -5.50 19.72
C MET A 208 6.00 -3.98 19.82
N GLN A 209 4.91 -3.30 19.47
CA GLN A 209 4.81 -1.84 19.58
C GLN A 209 4.87 -1.39 21.05
N LYS A 210 4.18 -2.09 21.95
CA LYS A 210 4.25 -1.81 23.40
C LYS A 210 5.66 -2.05 23.97
N LEU A 211 6.34 -3.13 23.56
CA LEU A 211 7.71 -3.43 23.96
C LEU A 211 8.69 -2.34 23.50
N ALA A 212 8.47 -1.75 22.31
CA ALA A 212 9.28 -0.65 21.82
C ALA A 212 9.20 0.59 22.72
N GLU A 213 8.05 0.83 23.36
CA GLU A 213 7.84 1.98 24.27
C GLU A 213 8.31 1.70 25.70
N THR A 214 8.43 0.43 26.11
CA THR A 214 8.76 0.06 27.50
C THR A 214 10.17 -0.47 27.71
N THR A 215 10.84 -0.97 26.67
CA THR A 215 12.19 -1.56 26.77
C THR A 215 13.27 -0.48 26.70
N VAL A 216 14.19 -0.41 27.66
CA VAL A 216 15.24 0.63 27.67
C VAL A 216 16.42 0.27 26.73
N PRO A 217 16.92 1.21 25.90
CA PRO A 217 16.44 2.58 25.69
C PRO A 217 15.11 2.63 24.90
N VAL A 218 14.16 3.43 25.38
CA VAL A 218 12.79 3.46 24.82
C VAL A 218 12.73 4.09 23.44
N THR A 219 11.85 3.56 22.58
CA THR A 219 11.46 4.17 21.30
C THR A 219 10.32 5.16 21.56
N THR A 220 10.32 6.31 20.89
CA THR A 220 9.23 7.28 21.04
C THR A 220 7.94 6.75 20.40
N THR A 221 6.79 7.21 20.89
CA THR A 221 5.47 6.76 20.40
C THR A 221 5.28 6.93 18.90
N THR A 222 5.89 7.96 18.28
CA THR A 222 5.86 8.15 16.81
C THR A 222 6.49 6.99 16.04
N TRP A 223 7.54 6.38 16.60
CA TRP A 223 8.34 5.34 15.93
C TRP A 223 8.12 3.94 16.52
N SER A 224 7.24 3.78 17.51
CA SER A 224 7.02 2.49 18.19
C SER A 224 6.48 1.40 17.25
N GLY A 225 5.88 1.79 16.13
CA GLY A 225 5.42 0.89 15.09
C GLY A 225 6.51 0.34 14.15
N ILE A 226 7.74 0.87 14.18
CA ILE A 226 8.80 0.48 13.23
C ILE A 226 9.28 -0.97 13.39
N PRO A 227 9.42 -1.54 14.59
CA PRO A 227 9.73 -2.97 14.73
C PRO A 227 8.71 -3.87 14.02
N VAL A 228 7.42 -3.54 14.08
CA VAL A 228 6.36 -4.26 13.37
C VAL A 228 6.54 -4.16 11.86
N LEU A 229 6.79 -2.93 11.37
CA LEU A 229 7.04 -2.67 9.94
C LEU A 229 8.17 -3.53 9.39
N VAL A 230 9.29 -3.61 10.12
CA VAL A 230 10.45 -4.42 9.71
C VAL A 230 10.09 -5.89 9.54
N VAL A 231 9.31 -6.47 10.46
CA VAL A 231 8.91 -7.89 10.40
C VAL A 231 7.97 -8.15 9.22
N VAL A 232 6.99 -7.27 9.00
CA VAL A 232 6.06 -7.39 7.88
C VAL A 232 6.81 -7.25 6.54
N LEU A 233 7.68 -6.26 6.40
CA LEU A 233 8.44 -6.07 5.17
C LEU A 233 9.43 -7.21 4.92
N LEU A 234 9.99 -7.83 5.96
CA LEU A 234 10.85 -9.01 5.83
C LEU A 234 10.10 -10.22 5.23
N GLY A 235 8.83 -10.42 5.61
CA GLY A 235 7.97 -11.43 4.98
C GLY A 235 7.74 -11.14 3.49
N GLY A 236 7.42 -9.89 3.16
CA GLY A 236 7.24 -9.44 1.78
C GLY A 236 8.52 -9.55 0.95
N PHE A 237 9.67 -9.21 1.56
CA PHE A 237 11.00 -9.35 0.98
C PHE A 237 11.28 -10.78 0.58
N THR A 238 11.02 -11.73 1.48
CA THR A 238 11.31 -13.15 1.22
C THR A 238 10.60 -13.65 -0.04
N VAL A 239 9.30 -13.34 -0.20
CA VAL A 239 8.55 -13.77 -1.39
C VAL A 239 9.02 -13.04 -2.65
N ASN A 240 9.16 -11.71 -2.60
CA ASN A 240 9.55 -10.91 -3.77
C ASN A 240 10.96 -11.27 -4.24
N PHE A 241 11.91 -11.35 -3.32
CA PHE A 241 13.31 -11.61 -3.62
C PHE A 241 13.50 -13.03 -4.15
N LEU A 242 12.93 -14.04 -3.51
CA LEU A 242 13.03 -15.42 -3.99
C LEU A 242 12.39 -15.59 -5.38
N TRP A 243 11.26 -14.92 -5.64
CA TRP A 243 10.63 -14.95 -6.96
C TRP A 243 11.50 -14.27 -8.02
N CYS A 244 12.05 -13.08 -7.73
CA CYS A 244 12.98 -12.41 -8.64
C CYS A 244 14.25 -13.22 -8.87
N LEU A 245 14.81 -13.88 -7.84
CA LEU A 245 15.94 -14.78 -8.01
C LEU A 245 15.60 -15.96 -8.92
N PHE A 246 14.45 -16.59 -8.71
CA PHE A 246 13.96 -17.65 -9.58
C PHE A 246 13.83 -17.18 -11.03
N LEU A 247 13.23 -16.01 -11.27
CA LEU A 247 13.11 -15.43 -12.61
C LEU A 247 14.46 -15.06 -13.21
N ASN A 248 15.39 -14.51 -12.42
CA ASN A 248 16.74 -14.18 -12.86
C ASN A 248 17.47 -15.40 -13.42
N VAL A 249 17.36 -16.55 -12.75
CA VAL A 249 17.93 -17.81 -13.20
C VAL A 249 17.18 -18.36 -14.42
N LYS A 250 15.84 -18.39 -14.35
CA LYS A 250 15.00 -18.95 -15.42
C LYS A 250 15.12 -18.18 -16.74
N ASN A 251 15.15 -16.86 -16.68
CA ASN A 251 15.21 -15.97 -17.84
C ASN A 251 16.66 -15.62 -18.24
N LYS A 252 17.66 -16.12 -17.50
CA LYS A 252 19.10 -15.86 -17.74
C LYS A 252 19.46 -14.37 -17.69
N THR A 253 18.83 -13.63 -16.78
CA THR A 253 19.02 -12.17 -16.59
C THR A 253 19.97 -11.84 -15.44
N THR A 254 20.60 -12.84 -14.80
CA THR A 254 21.67 -12.64 -13.80
C THR A 254 22.85 -11.80 -14.30
N GLY A 255 23.10 -11.78 -15.61
CA GLY A 255 24.13 -10.94 -16.23
C GLY A 255 23.80 -9.45 -16.22
N ASP A 256 22.55 -9.05 -15.97
CA ASP A 256 22.14 -7.64 -15.98
C ASP A 256 22.92 -6.80 -14.97
N TYR A 257 23.24 -7.38 -13.81
CA TYR A 257 23.96 -6.70 -12.73
C TYR A 257 25.44 -6.38 -13.06
N LEU A 258 25.99 -6.99 -14.10
CA LEU A 258 27.40 -6.82 -14.53
C LEU A 258 27.51 -6.40 -16.01
N LYS A 259 26.39 -6.02 -16.64
CA LYS A 259 26.32 -5.73 -18.07
C LYS A 259 27.09 -4.46 -18.41
N SER A 260 28.17 -4.61 -19.17
CA SER A 260 29.12 -3.54 -19.54
C SER A 260 28.53 -2.40 -20.38
N GLY A 261 27.36 -2.59 -20.99
CA GLY A 261 26.62 -1.57 -21.75
C GLY A 261 25.41 -0.95 -21.03
N ALA A 262 25.18 -1.30 -19.76
CA ALA A 262 24.10 -0.73 -18.96
C ALA A 262 24.65 0.31 -17.97
N PRO A 263 23.90 1.39 -17.66
CA PRO A 263 24.32 2.36 -16.65
C PRO A 263 24.11 1.76 -15.25
N LEU A 264 24.97 0.81 -14.84
CA LEU A 264 24.79 -0.02 -13.64
C LEU A 264 24.53 0.83 -12.38
N ALA A 265 25.39 1.82 -12.10
CA ALA A 265 25.23 2.70 -10.95
C ALA A 265 23.89 3.46 -10.98
N GLY A 266 23.48 3.93 -12.16
CA GLY A 266 22.19 4.58 -12.36
C GLY A 266 21.02 3.63 -12.13
N ASN A 267 21.08 2.40 -12.66
CA ASN A 267 20.04 1.40 -12.48
C ASN A 267 19.87 0.99 -11.01
N PHE A 268 20.97 0.71 -10.32
CA PHE A 268 20.96 0.44 -8.88
C PHE A 268 20.38 1.62 -8.10
N LEU A 269 20.82 2.85 -8.40
CA LEU A 269 20.33 4.06 -7.74
C LEU A 269 18.83 4.27 -7.94
N PHE A 270 18.33 4.23 -9.18
CA PHE A 270 16.92 4.46 -9.47
C PHE A 270 16.03 3.35 -8.91
N ALA A 271 16.46 2.09 -8.95
CA ALA A 271 15.73 0.99 -8.33
C ALA A 271 15.73 1.10 -6.80
N ALA A 272 16.85 1.52 -6.19
CA ALA A 272 16.93 1.76 -4.75
C ALA A 272 16.05 2.95 -4.33
N ILE A 273 16.03 4.05 -5.10
CA ILE A 273 15.15 5.19 -4.87
C ILE A 273 13.68 4.77 -4.95
N ALA A 274 13.29 3.96 -5.95
CA ALA A 274 11.95 3.41 -6.03
C ALA A 274 11.59 2.62 -4.76
N GLY A 275 12.52 1.79 -4.26
CA GLY A 275 12.37 1.05 -3.01
C GLY A 275 12.18 1.96 -1.79
N ALA A 276 13.01 3.00 -1.68
CA ALA A 276 12.95 3.95 -0.57
C ALA A 276 11.63 4.74 -0.57
N ILE A 277 11.20 5.24 -1.72
CA ILE A 277 9.93 5.95 -1.87
C ILE A 277 8.76 5.03 -1.51
N TRP A 278 8.76 3.79 -2.01
CA TRP A 278 7.71 2.84 -1.68
C TRP A 278 7.68 2.49 -0.19
N CYS A 279 8.83 2.28 0.44
CA CYS A 279 8.93 2.03 1.89
C CYS A 279 8.34 3.20 2.69
N SER A 280 8.57 4.43 2.21
CA SER A 280 8.05 5.67 2.83
C SER A 280 6.54 5.67 2.96
N GLN A 281 5.80 4.99 2.06
CA GLN A 281 4.36 4.79 2.19
C GLN A 281 3.99 4.18 3.54
N PHE A 282 4.67 3.11 3.95
CA PHE A 282 4.35 2.38 5.19
C PHE A 282 5.03 2.98 6.42
N ILE A 283 6.13 3.71 6.24
CA ILE A 283 6.70 4.55 7.29
C ILE A 283 5.70 5.65 7.69
N CYS A 284 5.10 6.34 6.71
CA CYS A 284 4.02 7.29 6.95
C CYS A 284 2.83 6.61 7.62
N PHE A 285 2.45 5.40 7.18
CA PHE A 285 1.39 4.65 7.84
C PHE A 285 1.68 4.42 9.34
N LYS A 286 2.84 3.87 9.71
CA LYS A 286 3.15 3.59 11.12
C LYS A 286 3.38 4.85 11.96
N THR A 287 3.90 5.93 11.37
CA THR A 287 4.13 7.19 12.10
C THR A 287 2.87 8.06 12.22
N GLY A 288 1.89 7.89 11.33
CA GLY A 288 0.60 8.57 11.38
C GLY A 288 -0.41 7.93 12.33
N GLU A 289 -0.33 6.62 12.56
CA GLU A 289 -1.24 5.87 13.46
C GLU A 289 -1.34 6.47 14.87
N PRO A 290 -0.23 6.81 15.57
CA PRO A 290 -0.32 7.42 16.90
C PRO A 290 -1.12 8.73 16.93
N ALA A 291 -1.04 9.53 15.85
CA ALA A 291 -1.76 10.80 15.76
C ALA A 291 -3.28 10.61 15.59
N MET A 292 -3.71 9.47 15.04
CA MET A 292 -5.13 9.13 14.85
C MET A 292 -5.82 8.61 16.12
N GLY A 293 -5.07 8.06 17.07
CA GLY A 293 -5.65 7.51 18.31
C GLY A 293 -6.68 6.41 18.03
N LYS A 294 -7.90 6.55 18.56
CA LYS A 294 -8.98 5.54 18.46
C LYS A 294 -9.42 5.27 17.01
N THR A 295 -9.22 6.22 16.09
CA THR A 295 -9.59 6.08 14.68
C THR A 295 -8.44 5.57 13.81
N ALA A 296 -7.30 5.15 14.39
CA ALA A 296 -6.14 4.64 13.63
C ALA A 296 -6.50 3.49 12.65
N TYR A 297 -7.55 2.72 12.94
CA TYR A 297 -8.00 1.61 12.09
C TYR A 297 -8.44 2.05 10.68
N VAL A 298 -8.88 3.30 10.48
CA VAL A 298 -9.22 3.80 9.13
C VAL A 298 -8.00 4.16 8.29
N GLY A 299 -6.81 4.16 8.89
CA GLY A 299 -5.58 4.57 8.22
C GLY A 299 -5.29 3.79 6.94
N TRP A 300 -5.66 2.49 6.89
CA TRP A 300 -5.39 1.66 5.72
C TRP A 300 -6.24 2.10 4.52
N ALA A 301 -7.54 2.28 4.73
CA ALA A 301 -8.44 2.80 3.72
C ALA A 301 -7.99 4.18 3.22
N LEU A 302 -7.57 5.07 4.13
CA LEU A 302 -7.08 6.40 3.80
C LEU A 302 -5.80 6.38 2.98
N LEU A 303 -4.84 5.53 3.36
CA LEU A 303 -3.59 5.34 2.63
C LEU A 303 -3.86 4.88 1.19
N MET A 304 -4.71 3.87 1.02
CA MET A 304 -5.08 3.32 -0.29
C MET A 304 -5.87 4.33 -1.13
N ALA A 305 -6.84 5.01 -0.54
CA ALA A 305 -7.61 6.07 -1.18
C ALA A 305 -6.70 7.20 -1.68
N SER A 306 -5.74 7.61 -0.83
CA SER A 306 -4.77 8.65 -1.17
C SER A 306 -3.84 8.20 -2.30
N ALA A 307 -3.33 6.97 -2.27
CA ALA A 307 -2.49 6.43 -3.33
C ALA A 307 -3.21 6.43 -4.70
N ILE A 308 -4.47 6.01 -4.72
CA ILE A 308 -5.29 5.99 -5.95
C ILE A 308 -5.58 7.41 -6.43
N MET A 309 -5.90 8.33 -5.51
CA MET A 309 -6.14 9.73 -5.82
C MET A 309 -4.90 10.37 -6.45
N PHE A 310 -3.73 10.27 -5.81
CA PHE A 310 -2.49 10.86 -6.33
C PHE A 310 -2.04 10.20 -7.63
N SER A 311 -2.15 8.87 -7.76
CA SER A 311 -1.83 8.18 -9.02
C SER A 311 -2.71 8.68 -10.16
N THR A 312 -3.99 8.91 -9.88
CA THR A 312 -4.95 9.44 -10.86
C THR A 312 -4.62 10.88 -11.24
N LEU A 313 -4.30 11.73 -10.26
CA LEU A 313 -3.88 13.11 -10.50
C LEU A 313 -2.61 13.16 -11.36
N ILE A 314 -1.60 12.34 -11.05
CA ILE A 314 -0.39 12.20 -11.87
C ILE A 314 -0.75 11.80 -13.30
N GLY A 315 -1.62 10.81 -13.48
CA GLY A 315 -2.14 10.40 -14.78
C GLY A 315 -2.78 11.57 -15.56
N ILE A 316 -3.55 12.43 -14.89
CA ILE A 316 -4.11 13.65 -15.49
C ILE A 316 -2.99 14.61 -15.92
N PHE A 317 -2.01 14.86 -15.06
CA PHE A 317 -0.89 15.78 -15.34
C PHE A 317 -0.04 15.33 -16.55
N ILE A 318 0.25 14.04 -16.66
CA ILE A 318 1.01 13.49 -17.79
C ILE A 318 0.15 13.29 -19.05
N GLY A 319 -1.14 13.64 -18.99
CA GLY A 319 -2.04 13.68 -20.14
C GLY A 319 -2.68 12.34 -20.50
N GLU A 320 -2.69 11.35 -19.62
CA GLU A 320 -3.31 10.03 -19.86
C GLU A 320 -4.82 10.11 -20.15
N TRP A 321 -5.48 11.18 -19.73
CA TRP A 321 -6.93 11.38 -19.89
C TRP A 321 -7.28 12.37 -21.01
N LYS A 322 -6.28 12.81 -21.80
CA LYS A 322 -6.53 13.62 -23.00
C LYS A 322 -7.25 12.77 -24.04
N GLY A 323 -8.22 13.38 -24.73
CA GLY A 323 -9.01 12.69 -25.76
C GLY A 323 -10.18 11.83 -25.25
N THR A 324 -10.32 11.60 -23.94
CA THR A 324 -11.47 10.85 -23.40
C THR A 324 -12.76 11.66 -23.42
N SER A 325 -13.91 10.98 -23.45
CA SER A 325 -15.24 11.60 -23.46
C SER A 325 -15.54 12.40 -22.18
N GLY A 326 -16.52 13.30 -22.27
CA GLY A 326 -17.03 14.04 -21.12
C GLY A 326 -17.60 13.12 -20.01
N LYS A 327 -18.17 11.97 -20.39
CA LYS A 327 -18.66 10.97 -19.43
C LYS A 327 -17.52 10.37 -18.62
N THR A 328 -16.44 9.95 -19.29
CA THR A 328 -15.24 9.39 -18.63
C THR A 328 -14.61 10.39 -17.67
N ARG A 329 -14.49 11.66 -18.08
CA ARG A 329 -13.98 12.73 -17.23
C ARG A 329 -14.89 13.02 -16.03
N ARG A 330 -16.21 12.93 -16.20
CA ARG A 330 -17.17 13.10 -15.10
C ARG A 330 -17.06 11.98 -14.06
N LEU A 331 -16.93 10.73 -14.50
CA LEU A 331 -16.72 9.59 -13.59
C LEU A 331 -15.42 9.77 -12.78
N LEU A 332 -14.35 10.16 -13.47
CA LEU A 332 -13.06 10.43 -12.85
C LEU A 332 -13.15 11.54 -11.79
N ALA A 333 -13.79 12.66 -12.15
CA ALA A 333 -13.97 13.80 -11.25
C ALA A 333 -14.80 13.43 -10.01
N ILE A 334 -15.91 12.69 -10.19
CA ILE A 334 -16.72 12.20 -9.05
C ILE A 334 -15.87 11.29 -8.15
N GLY A 335 -15.10 10.36 -8.74
CA GLY A 335 -14.22 9.48 -7.97
C GLY A 335 -13.20 10.26 -7.14
N LEU A 336 -12.52 11.24 -7.73
CA LEU A 336 -11.57 12.11 -7.03
C LEU A 336 -12.21 12.93 -5.91
N VAL A 337 -13.40 13.48 -6.15
CA VAL A 337 -14.16 14.22 -5.12
C VAL A 337 -14.54 13.30 -3.96
N LEU A 338 -14.99 12.07 -4.23
CA LEU A 338 -15.31 11.11 -3.18
C LEU A 338 -14.07 10.72 -2.37
N LEU A 339 -12.92 10.48 -3.02
CA LEU A 339 -11.67 10.18 -2.30
C LEU A 339 -11.24 11.35 -1.41
N LEU A 340 -11.32 12.59 -1.89
CA LEU A 340 -11.07 13.78 -1.07
C LEU A 340 -12.04 13.89 0.11
N LEU A 341 -13.33 13.69 -0.13
CA LEU A 341 -14.36 13.72 0.91
C LEU A 341 -14.11 12.65 1.98
N SER A 342 -13.67 11.45 1.59
CA SER A 342 -13.33 10.39 2.56
C SER A 342 -12.22 10.81 3.51
N ALA A 343 -11.16 11.48 3.01
CA ALA A 343 -10.08 12.01 3.83
C ALA A 343 -10.56 13.07 4.83
N VAL A 344 -11.41 14.01 4.37
CA VAL A 344 -12.00 15.06 5.23
C VAL A 344 -12.90 14.44 6.31
N VAL A 345 -13.77 13.50 5.93
CA VAL A 345 -14.68 12.83 6.87
C VAL A 345 -13.89 12.03 7.91
N SER A 346 -12.88 11.28 7.50
CA SER A 346 -12.04 10.55 8.46
C SER A 346 -11.20 11.46 9.35
N GLY A 347 -10.70 12.59 8.84
CA GLY A 347 -10.01 13.58 9.68
C GLY A 347 -10.93 14.23 10.71
N TYR A 348 -12.15 14.58 10.29
CA TYR A 348 -13.19 15.10 11.17
C TYR A 348 -13.64 14.06 12.20
N SER A 349 -13.75 12.78 11.82
CA SER A 349 -14.19 11.71 12.71
C SER A 349 -13.35 11.58 13.98
N GLY A 350 -12.03 11.78 13.89
CA GLY A 350 -11.16 11.73 15.06
C GLY A 350 -11.31 12.94 15.99
N SER A 351 -11.93 14.04 15.54
CA SER A 351 -12.25 15.20 16.37
C SER A 351 -13.58 15.04 17.13
N LEU A 352 -14.39 14.05 16.75
CA LEU A 352 -15.63 13.71 17.43
C LEU A 352 -15.31 12.87 18.67
N LYS A 353 -16.05 13.13 19.76
CA LYS A 353 -16.00 12.31 20.97
C LYS A 353 -16.87 11.07 20.82
#